data_AF-A0A7W9HJL0-F1
#
_entry.id   AF-A0A7W9HJL0-F1
#
_cell.length_a   1.000
_cell.length_b   1.000
_cell.length_c   1.000
_cell.angle_alpha   90.00
_cell.angle_beta   90.00
_cell.angle_gamma   90.00
#
_symmetry.space_group_name_H-M   'P 1'
#
loop_
_entity.id
_entity.type
_entity.pdbx_description
1 polymer ?
#
loop_
_entity_poly.entity_id
_entity_poly.type
_entity_poly.pdbx_seq_one_letter_code
_entity_poly.pdbx_strand_id
1 'polypeptide(L)'
;MRTGGHENPASQNPADRPSRARPTGSGRRVPLNTRQRAYLTVFYQLDQEEERRQRRRWHQRLHRDPAEQWRWIPYATDHPAADPTPAQQLLDRQGIKDPGTGSTLAALVRRRMIDLRHITVESTVGSTTQTQVRLTPQGRAEARGNQPQEADLDRLPGWLHQALHTIAEPENEPVPRTTIGRTSARRLGPRGLGYIEDASTWAYRLGESGRAYLERTDPTTDQR
;
A
#
# COMPACT_ATOMS: atom_id res chain seq x y z
N MET A 1 -0.55 65.05 -43.54
CA MET A 1 0.09 64.40 -44.71
C MET A 1 0.77 63.12 -44.26
N ARG A 2 0.49 62.02 -44.99
CA ARG A 2 1.21 60.73 -45.10
C ARG A 2 1.17 59.72 -43.93
N THR A 3 0.30 58.75 -44.18
CA THR A 3 0.29 57.32 -43.87
C THR A 3 1.64 56.59 -43.86
N GLY A 4 1.79 55.65 -42.93
CA GLY A 4 2.53 54.39 -43.04
C GLY A 4 2.05 53.49 -41.88
N GLY A 5 1.53 52.28 -42.05
CA GLY A 5 1.75 51.30 -43.11
C GLY A 5 2.39 50.07 -42.47
N HIS A 6 1.56 49.09 -42.11
CA HIS A 6 1.79 47.64 -41.92
C HIS A 6 3.23 47.15 -41.70
N GLU A 7 3.44 46.34 -40.65
CA GLU A 7 3.79 44.93 -40.85
C GLU A 7 3.72 44.12 -39.54
N ASN A 8 2.96 43.03 -39.63
CA ASN A 8 2.91 41.91 -38.72
C ASN A 8 3.79 40.81 -39.33
N PRO A 9 4.74 40.22 -38.61
CA PRO A 9 5.19 38.88 -38.92
C PRO A 9 4.60 37.88 -37.92
N ALA A 10 3.68 37.09 -38.45
CA ALA A 10 3.31 35.80 -37.93
C ALA A 10 4.53 34.85 -37.85
N SER A 11 4.34 33.82 -37.01
CA SER A 11 5.00 32.51 -37.09
C SER A 11 6.44 32.43 -36.60
N GLN A 12 6.59 31.85 -35.41
CA GLN A 12 7.42 30.66 -35.22
C GLN A 12 6.97 29.89 -33.97
N ASN A 13 6.47 28.68 -34.20
CA ASN A 13 6.20 27.61 -33.24
C ASN A 13 6.76 26.35 -33.92
N PRO A 14 6.97 25.20 -33.26
CA PRO A 14 7.65 24.86 -32.01
C PRO A 14 8.69 23.73 -32.25
N ALA A 15 9.97 23.85 -31.90
CA ALA A 15 10.90 22.73 -32.14
C ALA A 15 12.10 22.54 -31.19
N ASP A 16 12.16 23.21 -30.03
CA ASP A 16 13.23 22.94 -29.04
C ASP A 16 12.66 22.47 -27.71
N ARG A 17 12.02 21.30 -27.74
CA ARG A 17 11.99 20.44 -26.54
C ARG A 17 13.20 19.54 -26.63
N PRO A 18 14.19 19.64 -25.72
CA PRO A 18 15.21 18.61 -25.62
C PRO A 18 14.49 17.29 -25.36
N SER A 19 14.51 16.44 -26.39
CA SER A 19 14.05 15.07 -26.34
C SER A 19 14.72 14.43 -25.13
N ARG A 20 13.92 14.14 -24.08
CA ARG A 20 14.36 13.36 -22.93
C ARG A 20 14.73 11.99 -23.48
N ALA A 21 15.97 11.84 -23.91
CA ALA A 21 16.61 10.57 -24.12
C ALA A 21 16.35 9.76 -22.85
N ARG A 22 15.50 8.74 -22.97
CA ARG A 22 15.32 7.77 -21.91
C ARG A 22 16.69 7.13 -21.72
N PRO A 23 17.33 7.21 -20.53
CA PRO A 23 18.51 6.42 -20.30
C PRO A 23 18.10 4.96 -20.38
N THR A 24 18.41 4.31 -21.50
CA THR A 24 18.43 2.86 -21.66
C THR A 24 19.64 2.32 -20.91
N GLY A 25 19.60 2.49 -19.59
CA GLY A 25 20.42 1.76 -18.67
C GLY A 25 19.57 0.63 -18.12
N SER A 26 19.63 -0.55 -18.75
CA SER A 26 19.35 -1.83 -18.10
C SER A 26 20.43 -2.12 -17.04
N GLY A 27 20.69 -1.14 -16.18
CA GLY A 27 21.56 -1.28 -15.02
C GLY A 27 20.93 -2.33 -14.13
N ARG A 28 21.67 -3.41 -13.88
CA ARG A 28 21.28 -4.48 -12.96
C ARG A 28 20.80 -3.83 -11.67
N ARG A 29 19.50 -3.89 -11.42
CA ARG A 29 18.87 -3.22 -10.29
C ARG A 29 19.40 -3.90 -9.03
N VAL A 30 20.26 -3.21 -8.30
CA VAL A 30 20.82 -3.76 -7.06
C VAL A 30 19.66 -4.00 -6.10
N PRO A 31 19.47 -5.23 -5.60
CA PRO A 31 18.38 -5.52 -4.68
C PRO A 31 18.45 -4.61 -3.46
N LEU A 32 17.29 -4.36 -2.84
CA LEU A 32 17.24 -3.62 -1.60
C LEU A 32 17.79 -4.48 -0.47
N ASN A 33 18.67 -3.90 0.34
CA ASN A 33 19.10 -4.61 1.55
C ASN A 33 17.93 -4.72 2.55
N THR A 34 18.06 -5.59 3.55
CA THR A 34 17.01 -5.84 4.55
C THR A 34 16.54 -4.55 5.24
N ARG A 35 17.45 -3.63 5.55
CA ARG A 35 17.13 -2.35 6.20
C ARG A 35 16.31 -1.43 5.29
N GLN A 36 16.72 -1.27 4.03
CA GLN A 36 15.99 -0.50 3.03
C GLN A 36 14.58 -1.06 2.78
N ARG A 37 14.45 -2.39 2.73
CA ARG A 37 13.15 -3.06 2.63
C ARG A 37 12.26 -2.74 3.83
N ALA A 38 12.79 -2.87 5.05
CA ALA A 38 12.03 -2.59 6.26
C ALA A 38 11.52 -1.14 6.32
N TYR A 39 12.35 -0.16 5.94
CA TYR A 39 11.91 1.25 5.86
C TYR A 39 10.77 1.43 4.86
N LEU A 40 10.88 0.86 3.66
CA LEU A 40 9.79 0.93 2.67
C LEU A 40 8.52 0.25 3.16
N THR A 41 8.64 -0.90 3.83
CA THR A 41 7.51 -1.61 4.41
C THR A 41 6.81 -0.77 5.46
N VAL A 42 7.54 -0.15 6.39
CA VAL A 42 6.97 0.73 7.43
C VAL A 42 6.28 1.95 6.78
N PHE A 43 6.95 2.63 5.84
CA PHE A 43 6.34 3.78 5.17
C PHE A 43 5.10 3.39 4.38
N TYR A 44 5.09 2.21 3.78
CA TYR A 44 3.93 1.73 3.04
C TYR A 44 2.78 1.35 3.97
N GLN A 45 3.06 0.74 5.12
CA GLN A 45 2.04 0.47 6.13
C GLN A 45 1.35 1.76 6.60
N LEU A 46 2.12 2.82 6.87
CA LEU A 46 1.60 4.13 7.28
C LEU A 46 0.81 4.82 6.15
N ASP A 47 1.33 4.83 4.90
CA ASP A 47 0.60 5.35 3.72
C ASP A 47 -0.75 4.65 3.55
N GLN A 48 -0.78 3.32 3.71
CA GLN A 48 -2.01 2.53 3.59
C GLN A 48 -2.96 2.75 4.77
N GLU A 49 -2.46 3.01 5.98
CA GLU A 49 -3.31 3.38 7.12
C GLU A 49 -4.00 4.72 6.90
N GLU A 50 -3.26 5.73 6.45
CA GLU A 50 -3.82 7.03 6.11
C GLU A 50 -4.82 6.94 4.94
N GLU A 51 -4.52 6.12 3.93
CA GLU A 51 -5.48 5.86 2.85
C GLU A 51 -6.79 5.27 3.40
N ARG A 52 -6.72 4.32 4.35
CA ARG A 52 -7.92 3.78 5.02
C ARG A 52 -8.65 4.84 5.83
N ARG A 53 -7.93 5.71 6.56
CA ARG A 53 -8.53 6.82 7.33
C ARG A 53 -9.27 7.80 6.41
N GLN A 54 -8.66 8.21 5.31
CA GLN A 54 -9.26 9.11 4.32
C GLN A 54 -10.48 8.47 3.63
N ARG A 55 -10.44 7.17 3.33
CA ARG A 55 -11.62 6.43 2.84
C ARG A 55 -12.76 6.42 3.87
N ARG A 56 -12.46 6.20 5.16
CA ARG A 56 -13.48 6.26 6.23
C ARG A 56 -14.11 7.65 6.35
N ARG A 57 -13.31 8.72 6.29
CA ARG A 57 -13.81 10.10 6.28
C ARG A 57 -14.79 10.35 5.13
N TRP A 58 -14.46 9.87 3.93
CA TRP A 58 -15.36 9.95 2.77
C TRP A 58 -16.72 9.27 3.04
N HIS A 59 -16.70 8.05 3.60
CA HIS A 59 -17.95 7.35 3.95
C HIS A 59 -18.77 8.10 5.02
N GLN A 60 -18.12 8.88 5.88
CA GLN A 60 -18.74 9.72 6.89
C GLN A 60 -19.14 11.12 6.37
N ARG A 61 -19.01 11.38 5.06
CA ARG A 61 -19.26 12.69 4.42
C ARG A 61 -18.41 13.83 5.00
N LEU A 62 -17.24 13.50 5.55
CA LEU A 62 -16.27 14.48 6.03
C LEU A 62 -15.34 14.93 4.90
N HIS A 63 -14.72 16.11 5.06
CA HIS A 63 -13.75 16.62 4.11
C HIS A 63 -12.57 15.65 3.93
N ARG A 64 -12.14 15.49 2.67
CA ARG A 64 -11.01 14.66 2.28
C ARG A 64 -9.86 15.55 1.85
N ASP A 65 -8.72 15.37 2.50
CA ASP A 65 -7.52 16.07 2.11
C ASP A 65 -6.98 15.50 0.77
N PRO A 66 -6.42 16.34 -0.12
CA PRO A 66 -5.75 15.87 -1.32
C PRO A 66 -4.64 14.85 -1.00
N ALA A 67 -4.49 13.83 -1.85
CA ALA A 67 -3.48 12.78 -1.67
C ALA A 67 -2.04 13.30 -1.60
N GLU A 68 -1.77 14.45 -2.21
CA GLU A 68 -0.46 15.08 -2.13
C GLU A 68 -0.13 15.63 -0.75
N GLN A 69 -1.13 15.92 0.08
CA GLN A 69 -0.98 16.49 1.41
C GLN A 69 -0.81 15.40 2.46
N TRP A 70 -1.74 14.45 2.55
CA TRP A 70 -1.71 13.43 3.62
C TRP A 70 -0.70 12.30 3.41
N ARG A 71 -0.10 12.18 2.21
CA ARG A 71 0.94 11.15 1.96
C ARG A 71 2.32 11.50 2.49
N TRP A 72 2.51 12.71 3.02
CA TRP A 72 3.74 13.06 3.72
C TRP A 72 3.68 12.53 5.14
N ILE A 73 4.47 11.49 5.39
CA ILE A 73 4.54 10.77 6.66
C ILE A 73 5.63 11.43 7.52
N PRO A 74 5.31 11.85 8.75
CA PRO A 74 6.31 12.28 9.73
C PRO A 74 7.32 11.17 10.00
N TYR A 75 8.60 11.45 9.79
CA TYR A 75 9.68 10.50 10.04
C TYR A 75 10.45 10.83 11.31
N ALA A 76 10.91 12.07 11.47
CA ALA A 76 11.66 12.48 12.65
C ALA A 76 11.43 13.96 12.93
N THR A 77 11.43 14.33 14.20
CA THR A 77 11.39 15.73 14.65
C THR A 77 12.73 16.06 15.29
N ASP A 78 13.34 17.15 14.85
CA ASP A 78 14.65 17.62 15.30
C ASP A 78 14.51 18.40 16.60
N HIS A 79 14.19 17.67 17.68
CA HIS A 79 14.12 18.19 19.02
C HIS A 79 14.38 17.09 20.06
N PRO A 80 15.23 17.31 21.09
CA PRO A 80 15.59 16.29 22.08
C PRO A 80 14.41 15.74 22.88
N ALA A 81 13.41 16.59 23.14
CA ALA A 81 12.19 16.23 23.87
C ALA A 81 11.03 15.78 22.95
N ALA A 82 11.26 15.60 21.64
CA ALA A 82 10.20 15.14 20.76
C ALA A 82 9.92 13.65 20.95
N ASP A 83 8.64 13.30 21.06
CA ASP A 83 8.22 11.91 21.03
C ASP A 83 8.59 11.23 19.70
N PRO A 84 8.95 9.94 19.71
CA PRO A 84 9.18 9.18 18.50
C PRO A 84 7.94 9.21 17.59
N THR A 85 8.14 9.51 16.31
CA THR A 85 7.06 9.46 15.32
C THR A 85 6.52 8.03 15.15
N PRO A 86 5.30 7.84 14.62
CA PRO A 86 4.79 6.50 14.31
C PRO A 86 5.74 5.67 13.43
N ALA A 87 6.48 6.31 12.51
CA ALA A 87 7.49 5.65 11.68
C ALA A 87 8.67 5.16 12.52
N GLN A 88 9.19 5.99 13.44
CA GLN A 88 10.26 5.59 14.36
C GLN A 88 9.79 4.45 15.28
N GLN A 89 8.59 4.55 15.85
CA GLN A 89 8.05 3.51 16.72
C GLN A 89 7.92 2.15 16.00
N LEU A 90 7.47 2.14 14.74
CA LEU A 90 7.34 0.90 13.95
C LEU A 90 8.70 0.30 13.58
N LEU A 91 9.69 1.15 13.24
CA LEU A 91 11.06 0.69 12.99
C LEU A 91 11.71 0.12 14.26
N ASP A 92 11.50 0.78 15.39
CA ASP A 92 11.99 0.33 16.69
C ASP A 92 11.41 -1.04 17.07
N ARG A 93 10.10 -1.27 16.84
CA ARG A 93 9.45 -2.59 17.04
C ARG A 93 10.05 -3.69 16.17
N GLN A 94 10.64 -3.35 15.02
CA GLN A 94 11.34 -4.29 14.14
C GLN A 94 12.81 -4.47 14.53
N GLY A 95 13.25 -3.93 15.68
CA GLY A 95 14.64 -3.98 16.13
C GLY A 95 15.58 -3.07 15.34
N ILE A 96 15.04 -2.14 14.54
CA ILE A 96 15.84 -1.24 13.71
C ILE A 96 16.07 0.07 14.47
N LYS A 97 16.87 0.00 15.53
CA LYS A 97 17.41 1.15 16.27
C LYS A 97 18.85 1.36 15.89
N ASP A 98 19.22 2.51 15.30
CA ASP A 98 20.63 2.78 15.01
C ASP A 98 20.93 4.24 14.62
N PRO A 99 22.09 4.82 14.99
CA PRO A 99 22.61 6.13 14.54
C PRO A 99 22.76 6.33 13.02
N GLY A 100 22.56 5.31 12.20
CA GLY A 100 22.78 5.34 10.74
C GLY A 100 21.57 5.72 9.86
N THR A 101 20.45 6.19 10.43
CA THR A 101 19.18 6.38 9.68
C THR A 101 19.32 7.28 8.45
N GLY A 102 20.06 8.39 8.56
CA GLY A 102 20.26 9.32 7.44
C GLY A 102 20.81 8.63 6.17
N SER A 103 21.69 7.64 6.34
CA SER A 103 22.26 6.89 5.21
C SER A 103 21.22 6.02 4.47
N THR A 104 20.26 5.45 5.20
CA THR A 104 19.20 4.61 4.62
C THR A 104 18.21 5.47 3.85
N LEU A 105 17.77 6.59 4.43
CA LEU A 105 16.90 7.54 3.75
C LEU A 105 17.57 8.11 2.49
N ALA A 106 18.84 8.52 2.59
CA ALA A 106 19.61 9.00 1.45
C ALA A 106 19.72 7.94 0.34
N ALA A 107 19.91 6.66 0.69
CA ALA A 107 19.94 5.58 -0.29
C ALA A 107 18.59 5.38 -0.99
N LEU A 108 17.48 5.46 -0.26
CA LEU A 108 16.13 5.34 -0.83
C LEU A 108 15.76 6.53 -1.73
N VAL A 109 16.19 7.74 -1.38
CA VAL A 109 16.06 8.93 -2.23
C VAL A 109 16.85 8.78 -3.53
N ARG A 110 18.13 8.38 -3.45
CA ARG A 110 18.98 8.13 -4.64
C ARG A 110 18.37 7.09 -5.58
N ARG A 111 17.69 6.09 -5.02
CA ARG A 111 16.95 5.06 -5.77
C ARG A 111 15.55 5.49 -6.24
N ARG A 112 15.15 6.75 -5.98
CA ARG A 112 13.84 7.35 -6.31
C ARG A 112 12.65 6.58 -5.72
N MET A 113 12.83 5.99 -4.55
CA MET A 113 11.77 5.23 -3.86
C MET A 113 10.99 6.10 -2.87
N ILE A 114 11.64 7.13 -2.33
CA ILE A 114 11.00 8.14 -1.47
C ILE A 114 11.38 9.54 -1.92
N ASP A 115 10.49 10.49 -1.64
CA ASP A 115 10.79 11.91 -1.58
C ASP A 115 11.01 12.29 -0.10
N LEU A 116 11.89 13.26 0.14
CA LEU A 116 12.11 13.87 1.46
C LEU A 116 11.75 15.35 1.41
N ARG A 117 11.21 15.85 2.52
CA ARG A 117 11.14 17.27 2.81
C ARG A 117 11.41 17.53 4.29
N HIS A 118 11.84 18.75 4.57
CA HIS A 118 11.95 19.27 5.92
C HIS A 118 10.96 20.44 6.03
N ILE A 119 10.16 20.42 7.07
CA ILE A 119 9.19 21.49 7.35
C ILE A 119 9.40 21.99 8.78
N THR A 120 9.08 23.25 9.02
CA THR A 120 8.97 23.76 10.39
C THR A 120 7.59 23.39 10.94
N VAL A 121 7.55 22.80 12.13
CA VAL A 121 6.33 22.52 12.87
C VAL A 121 6.37 23.23 14.21
N GLU A 122 5.26 23.83 14.59
CA GLU A 122 5.08 24.39 15.92
C GLU A 122 4.84 23.26 16.92
N SER A 123 5.52 23.32 18.05
CA SER A 123 5.38 22.37 19.15
C SER A 123 5.31 23.09 20.49
N THR A 124 5.00 22.36 21.56
CA THR A 124 4.94 22.91 22.93
C THR A 124 6.27 23.48 23.42
N VAL A 125 7.38 23.13 22.76
CA VAL A 125 8.74 23.58 23.05
C VAL A 125 9.28 24.59 22.03
N GLY A 126 8.41 25.10 21.14
CA GLY A 126 8.74 26.05 20.09
C GLY A 126 8.77 25.45 18.68
N SER A 127 9.21 26.24 17.70
CA SER A 127 9.32 25.81 16.30
C SER A 127 10.47 24.81 16.13
N THR A 128 10.18 23.62 15.60
CA THR A 128 11.16 22.55 15.36
C THR A 128 11.10 22.08 13.91
N THR A 129 12.21 21.53 13.42
CA THR A 129 12.28 20.98 12.06
C THR A 129 11.79 19.52 12.06
N GLN A 130 10.76 19.22 11.28
CA GLN A 130 10.29 17.86 11.06
C GLN A 130 10.71 17.36 9.68
N THR A 131 11.38 16.22 9.65
CA THR A 131 11.64 15.43 8.44
C THR A 131 10.39 14.63 8.10
N GLN A 132 9.91 14.79 6.87
CA GLN A 132 8.79 14.02 6.34
C GLN A 132 9.21 13.24 5.09
N VAL A 133 8.65 12.04 4.96
CA VAL A 133 8.90 11.12 3.85
C VAL A 133 7.62 10.94 3.06
N ARG A 134 7.75 10.73 1.74
CA ARG A 134 6.63 10.30 0.91
C ARG A 134 7.08 9.20 -0.03
N LEU A 135 6.31 8.12 -0.16
CA LEU A 135 6.62 7.09 -1.13
C LEU A 135 6.32 7.57 -2.56
N THR A 136 7.28 7.36 -3.47
CA THR A 136 7.05 7.54 -4.90
C THR A 136 6.17 6.40 -5.45
N PRO A 137 5.62 6.52 -6.67
CA PRO A 137 4.96 5.37 -7.32
C PRO A 137 5.86 4.13 -7.39
N GLN A 138 7.15 4.32 -7.68
CA GLN A 138 8.13 3.23 -7.69
C GLN A 138 8.31 2.64 -6.29
N GLY A 139 8.48 3.48 -5.25
CA GLY A 139 8.62 3.02 -3.87
C GLY A 139 7.43 2.21 -3.39
N ARG A 140 6.20 2.60 -3.77
CA ARG A 140 4.99 1.83 -3.46
C ARG A 140 4.93 0.49 -4.18
N ALA A 141 5.31 0.46 -5.46
CA ALA A 141 5.38 -0.79 -6.21
C ALA A 141 6.37 -1.77 -5.57
N GLU A 142 7.57 -1.28 -5.19
CA GLU A 142 8.56 -2.09 -4.47
C GLU A 142 8.06 -2.53 -3.10
N ALA A 143 7.51 -1.63 -2.30
CA ALA A 143 7.02 -1.97 -0.97
C ALA A 143 5.92 -3.03 -1.03
N ARG A 144 5.02 -2.95 -2.03
CA ARG A 144 3.98 -3.95 -2.26
C ARG A 144 4.57 -5.32 -2.63
N GLY A 145 5.60 -5.37 -3.49
CA GLY A 145 6.29 -6.61 -3.82
C GLY A 145 7.13 -7.19 -2.67
N ASN A 146 7.52 -6.35 -1.71
CA ASN A 146 8.28 -6.74 -0.52
C ASN A 146 7.41 -6.95 0.73
N GLN A 147 6.11 -6.68 0.67
CA GLN A 147 5.22 -7.18 1.71
C GLN A 147 5.38 -8.70 1.70
N PRO A 148 5.48 -9.35 2.88
CA PRO A 148 5.29 -10.79 2.92
C PRO A 148 3.99 -11.04 2.15
N GLN A 149 4.11 -11.70 1.02
CA GLN A 149 2.99 -12.11 0.19
C GLN A 149 2.25 -13.08 1.08
N GLU A 150 1.30 -12.51 1.84
CA GLU A 150 0.56 -13.10 2.95
C GLU A 150 0.76 -14.61 2.95
N ALA A 151 1.85 -15.05 3.60
CA ALA A 151 2.17 -16.46 3.78
C ALA A 151 1.28 -17.01 4.91
N ASP A 152 0.03 -16.57 4.85
CA ASP A 152 -1.13 -16.88 5.66
C ASP A 152 -2.26 -17.25 4.68
N LEU A 153 -1.90 -17.91 3.57
CA LEU A 153 -2.82 -18.80 2.86
C LEU A 153 -3.34 -19.91 3.80
N ASP A 154 -2.73 -20.07 4.97
CA ASP A 154 -3.18 -20.94 6.06
C ASP A 154 -4.12 -20.25 7.07
N ARG A 155 -4.36 -18.94 7.00
CA ARG A 155 -5.33 -18.26 7.87
C ARG A 155 -6.10 -17.18 7.12
N LEU A 156 -7.28 -17.57 6.64
CA LEU A 156 -8.25 -16.65 6.07
C LEU A 156 -8.58 -15.53 7.06
N PRO A 157 -8.72 -14.27 6.62
CA PRO A 157 -9.32 -13.22 7.42
C PRO A 157 -10.67 -13.67 7.98
N GLY A 158 -11.03 -13.30 9.21
CA GLY A 158 -12.21 -13.84 9.89
C GLY A 158 -13.54 -13.75 9.10
N TRP A 159 -13.73 -12.71 8.29
CA TRP A 159 -14.91 -12.58 7.42
C TRP A 159 -14.92 -13.55 6.22
N LEU A 160 -13.73 -13.93 5.72
CA LEU A 160 -13.56 -14.97 4.71
C LEU A 160 -13.70 -16.36 5.33
N HIS A 161 -13.19 -16.52 6.55
CA HIS A 161 -13.36 -17.73 7.34
C HIS A 161 -14.85 -18.01 7.58
N GLN A 162 -15.59 -17.02 8.08
CA GLN A 162 -17.04 -17.13 8.31
C GLN A 162 -17.80 -17.46 7.01
N ALA A 163 -17.46 -16.77 5.91
CA ALA A 163 -18.09 -17.06 4.62
C ALA A 163 -17.81 -18.49 4.12
N LEU A 164 -16.63 -19.04 4.41
CA LEU A 164 -16.29 -20.42 4.08
C LEU A 164 -17.09 -21.41 4.94
N HIS A 165 -17.22 -21.17 6.24
CA HIS A 165 -18.08 -21.98 7.13
C HIS A 165 -19.55 -21.96 6.71
N THR A 166 -20.10 -20.81 6.33
CA THR A 166 -21.49 -20.73 5.84
C THR A 166 -21.73 -21.61 4.60
N ILE A 167 -20.69 -21.86 3.78
CA ILE A 167 -20.77 -22.76 2.63
C ILE A 167 -20.54 -24.22 3.04
N ALA A 168 -19.79 -24.46 4.11
CA ALA A 168 -19.48 -25.80 4.63
C ALA A 168 -20.59 -26.38 5.52
N GLU A 169 -21.37 -25.54 6.21
CA GLU A 169 -22.49 -25.93 7.07
C GLU A 169 -23.49 -26.90 6.41
N PRO A 170 -23.97 -26.65 5.19
CA PRO A 170 -24.75 -27.64 4.46
C PRO A 170 -23.80 -28.67 3.87
N GLU A 171 -23.48 -29.71 4.66
CA GLU A 171 -22.58 -30.81 4.29
C GLU A 171 -22.90 -31.36 2.88
N ASN A 172 -22.12 -30.93 1.89
CA ASN A 172 -22.21 -31.30 0.47
C ASN A 172 -23.40 -30.78 -0.35
N GLU A 173 -24.27 -29.92 0.18
CA GLU A 173 -25.33 -29.30 -0.65
C GLU A 173 -24.88 -27.98 -1.30
N PRO A 174 -25.18 -27.77 -2.60
CA PRO A 174 -24.93 -26.49 -3.25
C PRO A 174 -25.71 -25.35 -2.58
N VAL A 175 -25.01 -24.30 -2.16
CA VAL A 175 -25.63 -23.12 -1.56
C VAL A 175 -25.88 -22.02 -2.58
N PRO A 176 -26.99 -21.27 -2.47
CA PRO A 176 -27.25 -20.14 -3.36
C PRO A 176 -26.11 -19.12 -3.38
N ARG A 177 -25.83 -18.53 -4.55
CA ARG A 177 -24.77 -17.49 -4.69
C ARG A 177 -25.03 -16.23 -3.87
N THR A 178 -26.27 -16.03 -3.41
CA THR A 178 -26.67 -14.92 -2.53
C THR A 178 -26.27 -15.15 -1.08
N THR A 179 -25.91 -16.37 -0.69
CA THR A 179 -25.53 -16.75 0.67
C THR A 179 -24.27 -16.02 1.15
N ILE A 180 -23.35 -15.71 0.23
CA ILE A 180 -22.13 -14.95 0.54
C ILE A 180 -22.00 -13.71 -0.35
N GLY A 181 -21.30 -12.69 0.16
CA GLY A 181 -21.06 -11.46 -0.59
C GLY A 181 -20.20 -11.70 -1.85
N ARG A 182 -20.40 -10.87 -2.89
CA ARG A 182 -19.63 -10.94 -4.15
C ARG A 182 -18.11 -10.89 -3.95
N THR A 183 -17.65 -10.12 -2.96
CA THR A 183 -16.22 -10.02 -2.62
C THR A 183 -15.69 -11.35 -2.08
N SER A 184 -16.42 -12.00 -1.17
CA SER A 184 -16.08 -13.34 -0.66
C SER A 184 -16.06 -14.35 -1.79
N ALA A 185 -17.09 -14.35 -2.65
CA ALA A 185 -17.20 -15.29 -3.76
C ALA A 185 -16.02 -15.16 -4.74
N ARG A 186 -15.62 -13.93 -5.08
CA ARG A 186 -14.47 -13.69 -5.96
C ARG A 186 -13.15 -14.17 -5.34
N ARG A 187 -13.01 -14.04 -4.02
CA ARG A 187 -11.78 -14.39 -3.30
C ARG A 187 -11.68 -15.89 -3.01
N LEU A 188 -12.77 -16.54 -2.63
CA LEU A 188 -12.82 -17.98 -2.36
C LEU A 188 -12.95 -18.82 -3.63
N GLY A 189 -13.54 -18.27 -4.69
CA GLY A 189 -13.88 -19.02 -5.90
C GLY A 189 -12.68 -19.44 -6.76
N PRO A 190 -12.94 -20.05 -7.94
CA PRO A 190 -11.91 -20.66 -8.80
C PRO A 190 -10.84 -19.69 -9.31
N ARG A 191 -11.18 -18.41 -9.42
CA ARG A 191 -10.24 -17.34 -9.84
C ARG A 191 -9.48 -16.72 -8.66
N GLY A 192 -9.73 -17.17 -7.44
CA GLY A 192 -9.11 -16.73 -6.20
C GLY A 192 -8.37 -17.88 -5.55
N LEU A 193 -8.80 -18.26 -4.34
CA LEU A 193 -8.20 -19.32 -3.52
C LEU A 193 -8.64 -20.74 -3.91
N GLY A 194 -9.68 -20.90 -4.73
CA GLY A 194 -10.18 -22.21 -5.13
C GLY A 194 -10.81 -23.03 -4.00
N TYR A 195 -11.22 -22.38 -2.92
CA TYR A 195 -11.88 -23.04 -1.79
C TYR A 195 -13.34 -23.36 -2.06
N ILE A 196 -13.97 -22.63 -2.99
CA ILE A 196 -15.33 -22.91 -3.45
C ILE A 196 -15.36 -23.03 -4.96
N GLU A 197 -16.30 -23.85 -5.44
CA GLU A 197 -16.51 -24.14 -6.84
C GLU A 197 -17.91 -23.71 -7.28
N ASP A 198 -18.07 -23.48 -8.58
CA ASP A 198 -19.37 -23.25 -9.18
C ASP A 198 -20.10 -24.59 -9.33
N ALA A 199 -21.09 -24.82 -8.45
CA ALA A 199 -21.93 -26.02 -8.52
C ALA A 199 -23.00 -25.89 -9.61
N SER A 200 -23.50 -24.68 -9.81
CA SER A 200 -24.42 -24.34 -10.90
C SER A 200 -24.34 -22.85 -11.24
N THR A 201 -25.16 -22.38 -12.18
CA THR A 201 -25.30 -20.95 -12.48
C THR A 201 -25.71 -20.13 -11.24
N TRP A 202 -26.41 -20.77 -10.30
CA TRP A 202 -27.06 -20.13 -9.15
C TRP A 202 -26.51 -20.58 -7.79
N ALA A 203 -25.56 -21.52 -7.77
CA ALA A 203 -25.05 -22.08 -6.52
C ALA A 203 -23.52 -22.27 -6.50
N TYR A 204 -22.95 -22.14 -5.30
CA TYR A 204 -21.59 -22.53 -4.98
C TYR A 204 -21.59 -23.84 -4.20
N ARG A 205 -20.47 -24.56 -4.22
CA ARG A 205 -20.20 -25.66 -3.29
C ARG A 205 -18.78 -25.54 -2.74
N LEU A 206 -18.53 -26.19 -1.61
CA LEU A 206 -17.18 -26.31 -1.07
C LEU A 206 -16.32 -27.21 -1.98
N GLY A 207 -15.15 -26.71 -2.37
CA GLY A 207 -14.16 -27.45 -3.15
C GLY A 207 -13.22 -28.25 -2.25
N GLU A 208 -12.41 -29.12 -2.84
CA GLU A 208 -11.46 -29.98 -2.12
C GLU A 208 -10.45 -29.16 -1.31
N SER A 209 -9.90 -28.09 -1.89
CA SER A 209 -8.97 -27.19 -1.20
C SER A 209 -9.62 -26.43 -0.03
N GLY A 210 -10.93 -26.16 -0.10
CA GLY A 210 -11.68 -25.53 0.98
C GLY A 210 -11.92 -26.48 2.16
N ARG A 211 -12.22 -27.76 1.87
CA ARG A 211 -12.32 -28.81 2.90
C ARG A 211 -11.00 -29.01 3.64
N ALA A 212 -9.92 -29.21 2.88
CA ALA A 212 -8.59 -29.40 3.45
C ALA A 212 -8.10 -28.18 4.26
N TYR A 213 -8.57 -26.98 3.93
CA TYR A 213 -8.31 -25.79 4.73
C TYR A 213 -9.06 -25.87 6.08
N LEU A 214 -10.38 -26.13 6.06
CA LEU A 214 -11.20 -26.20 7.28
C LEU A 214 -10.71 -27.31 8.23
N GLU A 215 -10.36 -28.48 7.70
CA GLU A 215 -9.80 -29.60 8.48
C GLU A 215 -8.48 -29.24 9.19
N ARG A 216 -7.67 -28.34 8.60
CA ARG A 216 -6.42 -27.86 9.19
C ARG A 216 -6.65 -26.78 10.25
N THR A 217 -7.73 -26.00 10.12
CA THR A 217 -7.96 -24.81 10.95
C THR A 217 -9.00 -25.00 12.06
N ASP A 218 -9.81 -26.05 12.01
CA ASP A 218 -10.75 -26.43 13.08
C ASP A 218 -10.18 -27.56 13.94
N PRO A 219 -9.79 -27.30 15.21
CA PRO A 219 -9.28 -28.33 16.12
C PRO A 219 -10.36 -29.25 16.72
N THR A 220 -11.58 -29.26 16.18
CA THR A 220 -12.75 -29.92 16.80
C THR A 220 -13.06 -31.34 16.30
N THR A 221 -12.31 -31.88 15.35
CA THR A 221 -12.55 -33.23 14.79
C THR A 221 -11.63 -34.29 15.42
N ASP A 222 -11.44 -34.26 16.74
CA ASP A 222 -10.79 -35.33 17.48
C ASP A 222 -11.53 -35.65 18.80
N GLN A 223 -12.88 -35.79 18.71
CA GLN A 223 -13.71 -36.51 19.68
C GLN A 223 -15.02 -36.98 19.03
N ARG A 224 -14.98 -38.10 18.30
CA ARG A 224 -16.09 -39.07 18.21
C ARG A 224 -15.56 -40.47 17.95
#